data_AF-A0AAD7D572-F1
#
_entry.id   AF-A0AAD7D572-F1
#
_cell.length_a   1.000
_cell.length_b   1.000
_cell.length_c   1.000
_cell.angle_alpha   90.00
_cell.angle_beta   90.00
_cell.angle_gamma   90.00
#
_symmetry.space_group_name_H-M   'P 1'
#
loop_
_entity.id
_entity.type
_entity.pdbx_description
1 polymer ?
#
loop_
_entity_poly.entity_id
_entity_poly.type
_entity_poly.pdbx_seq_one_letter_code
_entity_poly.pdbx_strand_id
1 'polypeptide(L)' 'PKALQSVQLSTIQKWEYQMIRWMEAYQSGLGAKEAQFKVKAFSSREYTSHRRVHVTLARSFDQ' A
#
# COMPACT_ATOMS: atom_id res chain seq x y z
N PRO A 1 18.12 13.64 -3.79
CA PRO A 1 17.49 14.86 -4.36
C PRO A 1 16.81 15.70 -3.27
N LYS A 2 17.00 17.03 -3.25
CA LYS A 2 16.37 17.94 -2.28
C LYS A 2 14.85 17.74 -2.18
N ALA A 3 14.18 17.43 -3.29
CA ALA A 3 12.75 17.16 -3.36
C ALA A 3 12.28 15.91 -2.60
N LEU A 4 13.15 14.91 -2.35
CA LEU A 4 12.79 13.73 -1.57
C LEU A 4 12.98 13.94 -0.06
N GLN A 5 13.79 14.92 0.36
CA GLN A 5 13.95 15.25 1.78
C GLN A 5 12.70 15.89 2.39
N SER A 6 11.85 16.53 1.57
CA SER A 6 10.57 17.11 1.99
C SER A 6 9.43 16.08 2.08
N VAL A 7 9.65 14.85 1.61
CA VAL A 7 8.65 13.79 1.64
C VAL A 7 8.94 12.85 2.80
N GLN A 8 7.96 12.68 3.69
CA GLN A 8 8.11 11.72 4.79
C GLN A 8 8.28 10.30 4.25
N LEU A 9 9.15 9.50 4.87
CA LEU A 9 9.35 8.10 4.52
C LEU A 9 8.04 7.29 4.54
N SER A 10 7.14 7.63 5.46
CA SER A 10 5.79 7.03 5.55
C SER A 10 4.97 7.26 4.28
N THR A 11 5.14 8.42 3.62
CA THR A 11 4.49 8.72 2.35
C THR A 11 5.07 7.85 1.23
N ILE A 12 6.39 7.71 1.16
CA ILE A 12 7.05 6.85 0.15
C ILE A 12 6.59 5.40 0.29
N GLN A 13 6.56 4.88 1.51
CA GLN A 13 6.10 3.50 1.81
C GLN A 13 4.63 3.29 1.43
N LYS A 14 3.76 4.29 1.64
CA LYS A 14 2.35 4.22 1.22
C LYS A 14 2.23 4.11 -0.29
N TRP A 15 3.02 4.90 -1.04
CA TRP A 15 3.04 4.84 -2.50
C TRP A 15 3.55 3.50 -3.02
N GLU A 16 4.63 2.99 -2.43
CA GLU A 16 5.19 1.67 -2.76
C GLU A 16 4.15 0.55 -2.54
N TYR A 17 3.52 0.53 -1.36
CA TYR A 17 2.50 -0.47 -1.05
C TYR A 17 1.29 -0.39 -1.99
N GLN A 18 0.85 0.83 -2.34
CA GLN A 18 -0.22 1.03 -3.30
C GLN A 18 0.16 0.53 -4.70
N MET A 19 1.40 0.77 -5.14
CA MET A 19 1.91 0.26 -6.42
C MET A 19 1.92 -1.27 -6.46
N ILE A 20 2.37 -1.94 -5.40
CA ILE A 20 2.37 -3.41 -5.33
C ILE A 20 0.94 -3.95 -5.54
N ARG A 21 -0.07 -3.35 -4.89
CA ARG A 21 -1.46 -3.78 -5.05
C ARG A 21 -2.02 -3.54 -6.45
N TRP A 22 -1.62 -2.46 -7.12
CA TRP A 22 -1.95 -2.26 -8.52
C TRP A 22 -1.31 -3.34 -9.41
N MET A 23 -0.04 -3.66 -9.21
CA MET A 23 0.64 -4.72 -9.95
C MET A 23 -0.04 -6.08 -9.77
N GLU A 24 -0.35 -6.46 -8.52
CA GLU A 24 -1.09 -7.69 -8.22
C GLU A 24 -2.47 -7.72 -8.91
N ALA A 25 -3.19 -6.60 -8.93
CA ALA A 25 -4.51 -6.53 -9.55
C ALA A 25 -4.42 -6.77 -11.06
N TYR A 26 -3.44 -6.15 -11.73
CA TYR A 26 -3.19 -6.39 -13.15
C TYR A 26 -2.71 -7.82 -13.42
N GLN A 27 -1.83 -8.36 -12.57
CA GLN A 27 -1.36 -9.74 -12.69
C GLN A 27 -2.51 -10.75 -12.55
N SER A 28 -3.50 -10.46 -11.71
CA SER A 28 -4.70 -11.28 -11.58
C SER A 28 -5.69 -11.17 -12.75
N GLY A 29 -5.37 -10.38 -13.78
CA GLY A 29 -6.23 -10.21 -14.95
C GLY A 29 -7.50 -9.40 -14.68
N LEU A 30 -7.55 -8.65 -13.57
CA LEU A 30 -8.71 -7.83 -13.24
C LEU A 30 -8.82 -6.66 -14.21
N GLY A 31 -10.05 -6.35 -14.62
CA GLY A 31 -10.32 -5.12 -15.36
C GLY A 31 -10.02 -3.88 -14.53
N ALA A 32 -9.75 -2.73 -15.17
CA ALA A 32 -9.36 -1.50 -14.48
C ALA A 32 -10.31 -1.08 -13.35
N LYS A 33 -11.62 -1.27 -13.55
CA LYS A 33 -12.66 -0.94 -12.57
C LYS A 33 -12.59 -1.87 -11.35
N GLU A 34 -12.41 -3.17 -11.56
CA GLU A 34 -12.31 -4.18 -10.49
C GLU A 34 -11.00 -4.05 -9.72
N ALA A 35 -9.90 -3.80 -10.44
CA ALA A 35 -8.61 -3.46 -9.86
C ALA A 35 -8.71 -2.23 -8.95
N GLN A 36 -9.39 -1.17 -9.41
CA GLN A 36 -9.63 0.03 -8.62
C GLN A 36 -10.44 -0.28 -7.35
N PHE A 37 -11.52 -1.07 -7.43
CA PHE A 37 -12.28 -1.47 -6.25
C PHE A 37 -11.43 -2.26 -5.26
N LYS A 38 -10.62 -3.19 -5.74
CA LYS A 38 -9.72 -4.00 -4.92
C LYS A 38 -8.70 -3.11 -4.21
N VAL A 39 -7.98 -2.24 -4.93
CA VAL A 39 -7.02 -1.30 -4.34
C VAL A 39 -7.70 -0.35 -3.35
N LYS A 40 -8.91 0.14 -3.66
CA LYS A 40 -9.66 1.02 -2.77
C LYS A 40 -10.12 0.32 -1.50
N ALA A 41 -10.45 -0.97 -1.56
CA ALA A 41 -10.76 -1.77 -0.38
C ALA A 41 -9.56 -1.82 0.58
N PHE A 42 -8.34 -1.93 0.05
CA PHE A 42 -7.10 -1.87 0.82
C PHE A 42 -6.77 -0.48 1.38
N SER A 43 -7.22 0.60 0.72
CA SER A 43 -7.08 1.96 1.25
C SER A 43 -8.24 2.38 2.16
N SER A 44 -9.24 1.51 2.36
CA SER A 44 -10.42 1.84 3.15
C SER A 44 -10.05 2.00 4.62
N ARG A 45 -10.78 2.87 5.31
CA ARG A 45 -10.61 3.08 6.75
C ARG A 45 -10.81 1.80 7.56
N GLU A 46 -11.68 0.90 7.08
CA GLU A 46 -11.91 -0.45 7.62
C GLU A 46 -10.66 -1.33 7.52
N TYR A 47 -10.00 -1.37 6.37
CA TYR A 47 -8.75 -2.10 6.25
C TYR A 47 -7.63 -1.48 7.09
N THR A 48 -7.61 -0.15 7.19
CA THR A 48 -6.61 0.61 7.94
C THR A 48 -6.78 0.43 9.46
N SER A 49 -8.01 0.31 9.97
CA SER A 49 -8.28 0.00 11.39
C SER A 49 -7.87 -1.43 11.74
N HIS A 50 -8.16 -2.40 10.86
CA HIS A 50 -7.77 -3.81 11.04
C HIS A 50 -6.26 -4.04 10.95
N ARG A 51 -5.53 -3.20 10.20
CA ARG A 51 -4.08 -3.31 10.02
C ARG A 51 -3.29 -2.24 10.79
N ARG A 52 -3.71 -1.86 11.99
CA ARG A 52 -2.80 -1.20 12.95
C ARG A 52 -1.75 -2.20 13.47
N VAL A 53 -1.01 -2.81 12.55
CA VAL A 53 0.24 -3.51 12.82
C VAL A 53 1.29 -2.41 12.80
N HIS A 54 1.90 -2.17 13.96
CA HIS A 54 2.97 -1.18 14.07
C HIS A 54 4.05 -1.52 13.05
N VAL A 55 4.64 -0.53 12.36
CA VAL A 55 5.67 -0.76 11.32
C VAL A 55 6.81 -1.63 11.85
N THR A 56 7.11 -1.53 13.14
CA THR A 56 8.06 -2.39 13.87
C THR A 56 7.67 -3.88 13.83
N LEU A 57 6.39 -4.19 14.04
CA LEU A 57 5.85 -5.55 14.02
C LEU A 57 5.73 -6.09 12.59
N ALA A 58 5.52 -5.23 11.59
CA ALA A 58 5.59 -5.67 10.19
C ALA A 58 7.02 -6.08 9.81
N ARG A 59 8.03 -5.28 10.21
CA ARG A 59 9.45 -5.58 9.96
C ARG A 59 9.96 -6.85 10.64
N SER A 60 9.38 -7.26 11.75
CA SER A 60 9.77 -8.52 12.42
C SER A 60 9.33 -9.77 11.66
N PHE A 61 8.41 -9.66 10.69
CA PHE A 61 8.02 -10.78 9.82
C PHE A 61 8.88 -10.87 8.54
N ASP A 62 9.75 -9.89 8.29
CA ASP A 62 10.68 -9.88 7.16
C ASP A 62 12.07 -10.46 7.53
N GLN A 63 12.24 -10.99 8.76
CA GLN A 63 13.41 -11.72 9.26
C GLN A 63 13.21 -13.23 9.16
#